data_AF-A0A0Q6L039-F1
#
_entry.id   AF-A0A0Q6L039-F1
#
_cell.length_a   1.000
_cell.length_b   1.000
_cell.length_c   1.000
_cell.angle_alpha   90.00
_cell.angle_beta   90.00
_cell.angle_gamma   90.00
#
_symmetry.space_group_name_H-M   'P 1'
#
loop_
_entity.id
_entity.type
_entity.pdbx_description
1 polymer ?
#
loop_
_entity_poly.entity_id
_entity_poly.type
_entity_poly.pdbx_seq_one_letter_code
_entity_poly.pdbx_strand_id
1 'polypeptide(L)'
;MRKDFRLPASRHNPSPVDRTDGSVRVHGKTRSRHRARSISASRPRSISGLVTPALGPEPSAAQVVRHWFVTPHDFDWVFVHKSTRPLHRLLRVVFAGCVALYAAVSILMLGSPNGPTGTGPVAYVIFVLVLQVAVIVWLLVGPLPDRKWQVVAFLVFGDVGLASVILLDVPTSALIGTFLFAMTGSMCTFFLGPKLLVAHLVFANLVILYIGAAAYVQGLWGPWDAIAAVLVASGATSGVPIFAQIAWSLVSEDARQSEVDPLTRAKNRRGLQNAIEDLWAVAHGKQLAFALVLVDIDRFKAVNDRYGHDQGDAVIVLVAERLCSHVGTSGVVARTGGEEFVAVLVGETEQLCALALEVSETLTHRSDPIPVTVSAGAVVLPPGSAAWKSGLKVVNAATRAADSHMYRAKSSGGNRTMLETM
;
A
#
# COMPACT_ATOMS: atom_id res chain seq x y z
N MET A 1 -11.64 35.31 -54.02
CA MET A 1 -12.61 34.34 -54.59
C MET A 1 -13.07 33.45 -53.42
N ARG A 2 -14.35 33.32 -53.01
CA ARG A 2 -15.66 33.20 -53.72
C ARG A 2 -15.61 32.06 -54.75
N LYS A 3 -16.46 31.03 -54.77
CA LYS A 3 -17.81 30.72 -54.20
C LYS A 3 -17.80 29.30 -53.56
N ASP A 4 -18.80 28.65 -52.95
CA ASP A 4 -20.10 28.88 -52.23
C ASP A 4 -20.54 27.46 -51.66
N PHE A 5 -21.65 27.12 -50.97
CA PHE A 5 -22.88 27.78 -50.47
C PHE A 5 -23.52 27.00 -49.29
N ARG A 6 -24.01 27.72 -48.27
CA ARG A 6 -25.21 27.51 -47.39
C ARG A 6 -25.50 26.24 -46.53
N LEU A 7 -25.92 26.59 -45.31
CA LEU A 7 -26.70 25.92 -44.23
C LEU A 7 -28.21 25.73 -44.61
N PRO A 8 -29.16 25.21 -43.78
CA PRO A 8 -29.19 25.13 -42.30
C PRO A 8 -29.87 23.90 -41.63
N ALA A 9 -30.07 23.98 -40.30
CA ALA A 9 -30.55 22.92 -39.40
C ALA A 9 -32.02 23.10 -38.94
N SER A 10 -32.58 22.08 -38.25
CA SER A 10 -33.42 22.26 -37.04
C SER A 10 -33.88 20.93 -36.42
N ARG A 11 -34.01 20.87 -35.08
CA ARG A 11 -35.29 20.64 -34.35
C ARG A 11 -35.11 20.67 -32.83
N HIS A 12 -36.23 20.88 -32.12
CA HIS A 12 -36.33 21.17 -30.68
C HIS A 12 -36.75 19.96 -29.81
N ASN A 13 -36.49 20.09 -28.51
CA ASN A 13 -37.16 19.43 -27.36
C ASN A 13 -38.08 20.52 -26.68
N PRO A 14 -39.06 20.26 -25.77
CA PRO A 14 -39.27 19.07 -24.91
C PRO A 14 -40.76 18.63 -24.68
N SER A 15 -40.99 17.84 -23.60
CA SER A 15 -42.24 17.25 -23.05
C SER A 15 -43.30 18.28 -22.55
N PRO A 16 -44.51 17.87 -22.04
CA PRO A 16 -44.68 17.62 -20.57
C PRO A 16 -45.94 16.80 -20.05
N VAL A 17 -46.04 16.61 -18.70
CA VAL A 17 -47.22 16.33 -17.79
C VAL A 17 -48.12 15.06 -17.95
N ASP A 18 -48.91 14.53 -16.96
CA ASP A 18 -49.07 14.73 -15.47
C ASP A 18 -49.74 13.50 -14.74
N ARG A 19 -49.75 13.54 -13.39
CA ARG A 19 -50.78 13.09 -12.37
C ARG A 19 -51.19 11.61 -12.06
N THR A 20 -50.70 11.16 -10.89
CA THR A 20 -51.40 10.76 -9.63
C THR A 20 -52.54 9.72 -9.50
N ASP A 21 -52.43 8.98 -8.38
CA ASP A 21 -53.47 8.57 -7.38
C ASP A 21 -54.05 7.13 -7.41
N GLY A 22 -54.60 6.68 -6.27
CA GLY A 22 -55.51 5.52 -6.18
C GLY A 22 -55.17 4.41 -5.17
N SER A 23 -55.32 4.65 -3.86
CA SER A 23 -55.29 3.55 -2.86
C SER A 23 -56.66 2.86 -2.70
N VAL A 24 -56.72 1.52 -2.64
CA VAL A 24 -57.96 0.75 -2.38
C VAL A 24 -57.73 -0.37 -1.36
N ARG A 25 -58.75 -0.68 -0.55
CA ARG A 25 -58.72 -1.56 0.62
C ARG A 25 -59.65 -2.79 0.47
N VAL A 26 -59.21 -3.91 1.05
CA VAL A 26 -60.01 -4.95 1.75
C VAL A 26 -61.08 -5.73 0.95
N HIS A 27 -60.92 -7.06 0.89
CA HIS A 27 -61.88 -8.14 1.30
C HIS A 27 -61.19 -9.50 1.02
N GLY A 28 -61.43 -10.62 1.74
CA GLY A 28 -62.13 -10.84 3.02
C GLY A 28 -62.53 -12.32 3.22
N LYS A 29 -62.40 -12.85 4.46
CA LYS A 29 -62.77 -14.24 4.88
C LYS A 29 -61.80 -15.33 4.32
N THR A 30 -61.70 -16.57 4.82
CA THR A 30 -62.58 -17.37 5.71
C THR A 30 -61.80 -18.24 6.72
N ARG A 31 -62.50 -18.82 7.72
CA ARG A 31 -61.95 -19.63 8.84
C ARG A 31 -61.50 -21.05 8.46
N SER A 32 -60.64 -21.63 9.32
CA SER A 32 -60.82 -22.95 9.99
C SER A 32 -59.86 -24.12 9.67
N ARG A 33 -58.94 -24.36 10.61
CA ARG A 33 -58.51 -25.67 11.17
C ARG A 33 -57.95 -26.77 10.22
N HIS A 34 -56.68 -27.10 10.44
CA HIS A 34 -56.31 -28.46 10.87
C HIS A 34 -55.19 -28.43 11.91
N ARG A 35 -55.01 -29.53 12.66
CA ARG A 35 -53.96 -29.70 13.68
C ARG A 35 -52.68 -30.26 13.06
N ALA A 36 -51.51 -29.73 13.43
CA ALA A 36 -50.24 -30.44 13.41
C ALA A 36 -49.38 -30.04 14.62
N ARG A 37 -48.47 -30.91 15.06
CA ARG A 37 -47.75 -30.81 16.35
C ARG A 37 -46.67 -29.73 16.33
N SER A 38 -46.45 -29.08 17.47
CA SER A 38 -45.26 -28.28 17.74
C SER A 38 -44.02 -29.17 17.82
N ILE A 39 -43.03 -28.94 16.96
CA ILE A 39 -41.67 -29.46 17.11
C ILE A 39 -40.79 -28.29 17.59
N SER A 40 -39.95 -28.55 18.59
CA SER A 40 -39.09 -27.52 19.19
C SER A 40 -37.99 -27.08 18.21
N ALA A 41 -38.03 -25.83 17.77
CA ALA A 41 -36.99 -25.25 16.93
C ALA A 41 -35.78 -24.85 17.78
N SER A 42 -34.77 -25.72 17.85
CA SER A 42 -33.46 -25.39 18.42
C SER A 42 -32.79 -24.31 17.57
N ARG A 43 -32.67 -23.09 18.12
CA ARG A 43 -31.97 -21.97 17.45
C ARG A 43 -30.51 -22.37 17.14
N PRO A 44 -29.95 -21.99 15.96
CA PRO A 44 -28.52 -22.08 15.74
C PRO A 44 -27.79 -21.18 16.75
N ARG A 45 -26.70 -21.70 17.35
CA ARG A 45 -25.86 -20.92 18.27
C ARG A 45 -25.02 -19.93 17.46
N SER A 46 -25.15 -18.64 17.75
CA SER A 46 -24.29 -17.62 17.15
C SER A 46 -22.83 -17.80 17.59
N ILE A 47 -21.90 -17.60 16.66
CA ILE A 47 -20.46 -17.60 16.95
C ILE A 47 -20.07 -16.19 17.44
N SER A 48 -20.57 -15.83 18.63
CA SER A 48 -20.31 -14.55 19.29
C SER A 48 -19.39 -14.81 20.48
N GLY A 49 -18.07 -14.78 20.25
CA GLY A 49 -17.08 -15.19 21.25
C GLY A 49 -15.66 -15.40 20.71
N LEU A 50 -15.17 -14.49 19.86
CA LEU A 50 -13.73 -14.40 19.63
C LEU A 50 -13.08 -13.80 20.89
N VAL A 51 -12.30 -14.62 21.60
CA VAL A 51 -11.52 -14.17 22.75
C VAL A 51 -10.32 -13.39 22.22
N THR A 52 -10.22 -12.11 22.55
CA THR A 52 -9.02 -11.32 22.26
C THR A 52 -7.82 -11.92 22.98
N PRO A 53 -6.68 -12.16 22.30
CA PRO A 53 -5.46 -12.57 22.98
C PRO A 53 -5.05 -11.54 24.03
N ALA A 54 -4.57 -12.01 25.18
CA ALA A 54 -3.98 -11.13 26.18
C ALA A 54 -2.75 -10.45 25.57
N LEU A 55 -2.79 -9.12 25.47
CA LEU A 55 -1.66 -8.33 25.00
C LEU A 55 -0.44 -8.61 25.89
N GLY A 56 0.69 -8.91 25.26
CA GLY A 56 1.98 -9.01 25.97
C GLY A 56 2.40 -7.65 26.55
N PRO A 57 3.41 -7.63 27.44
CA PRO A 57 3.90 -6.38 28.00
C PRO A 57 4.35 -5.42 26.89
N GLU A 58 3.85 -4.18 26.94
CA GLU A 58 4.18 -3.10 26.00
C GLU A 58 5.71 -2.96 25.81
N PRO A 59 6.21 -2.89 24.56
CA PRO A 59 7.64 -2.78 24.31
C PRO A 59 8.16 -1.43 24.82
N SER A 60 9.30 -1.46 25.52
CA SER A 60 9.94 -0.22 26.00
C SER A 60 10.32 0.69 24.83
N ALA A 61 10.35 2.01 25.06
CA ALA A 61 10.72 2.99 24.04
C ALA A 61 12.09 2.68 23.38
N ALA A 62 13.04 2.14 24.14
CA ALA A 62 14.33 1.69 23.61
C ALA A 62 14.22 0.50 22.64
N GLN A 63 13.30 -0.44 22.88
CA GLN A 63 13.00 -1.53 21.95
C GLN A 63 12.29 -1.03 20.69
N VAL A 64 11.35 -0.09 20.82
CA VAL A 64 10.65 0.53 19.69
C VAL A 64 11.62 1.28 18.78
N VAL A 65 12.47 2.16 19.35
CA VAL A 65 13.50 2.91 18.59
C VAL A 65 14.53 1.96 17.97
N ARG A 66 14.97 0.91 18.69
CA ARG A 66 15.89 -0.10 18.14
C ARG A 66 15.26 -0.88 16.98
N HIS A 67 13.98 -1.22 17.06
CA HIS A 67 13.27 -1.91 15.97
C HIS A 67 13.20 -0.99 14.74
N TRP A 68 12.67 0.23 14.90
CA TRP A 68 12.59 1.25 13.85
C TRP A 68 13.93 1.51 13.14
N PHE A 69 15.05 1.56 13.88
CA PHE A 69 16.38 1.79 13.29
C PHE A 69 16.97 0.56 12.57
N VAL A 70 16.48 -0.65 12.86
CA VAL A 70 16.99 -1.91 12.31
C VAL A 70 16.12 -2.44 11.16
N THR A 71 14.82 -2.18 11.17
CA THR A 71 13.87 -2.59 10.13
C THR A 71 14.31 -2.11 8.74
N PRO A 72 14.34 -2.99 7.71
CA PRO A 72 14.65 -2.58 6.34
C PRO A 72 13.68 -1.53 5.82
N HIS A 73 14.20 -0.49 5.16
CA HIS A 73 13.39 0.48 4.42
C HIS A 73 13.27 0.01 2.97
N ASP A 74 12.07 -0.43 2.58
CA ASP A 74 11.76 -0.99 1.26
C ASP A 74 11.77 0.08 0.15
N PHE A 75 12.99 0.46 -0.24
CA PHE A 75 13.27 1.34 -1.39
C PHE A 75 12.51 0.89 -2.65
N ASP A 76 12.49 -0.42 -2.88
CA ASP A 76 11.93 -1.02 -4.09
C ASP A 76 10.40 -0.88 -4.15
N TRP A 77 9.70 -0.82 -3.01
CA TRP A 77 8.24 -0.62 -3.00
C TRP A 77 7.84 0.76 -3.57
N VAL A 78 8.64 1.80 -3.30
CA VAL A 78 8.31 3.17 -3.74
C VAL A 78 8.54 3.36 -5.25
N PHE A 79 9.62 2.78 -5.81
CA PHE A 79 10.02 3.02 -7.20
C PHE A 79 9.74 1.87 -8.19
N VAL A 80 9.62 0.62 -7.73
CA VAL A 80 9.42 -0.57 -8.60
C VAL A 80 7.94 -0.97 -8.69
N HIS A 81 7.13 -0.67 -7.67
CA HIS A 81 5.73 -1.09 -7.63
C HIS A 81 4.85 -0.29 -8.61
N LYS A 82 4.11 -0.96 -9.50
CA LYS A 82 3.40 -0.31 -10.63
C LYS A 82 2.42 0.80 -10.22
N SER A 83 1.87 0.77 -9.01
CA SER A 83 0.88 1.74 -8.51
C SER A 83 1.44 3.15 -8.28
N THR A 84 2.75 3.34 -8.13
CA THR A 84 3.37 4.67 -7.94
C THR A 84 3.65 5.38 -9.27
N ARG A 85 3.49 4.72 -10.42
CA ARG A 85 3.66 5.31 -11.76
C ARG A 85 2.92 6.65 -12.00
N PRO A 86 1.64 6.86 -11.62
CA PRO A 86 1.01 8.18 -11.71
C PRO A 86 1.71 9.25 -10.84
N LEU A 87 2.28 8.86 -9.70
CA LEU A 87 3.01 9.74 -8.79
C LEU A 87 4.35 10.20 -9.36
N HIS A 88 4.97 9.47 -10.30
CA HIS A 88 6.28 9.80 -10.88
C HIS A 88 6.34 11.21 -11.49
N ARG A 89 5.23 11.73 -12.04
CA ARG A 89 5.17 13.12 -12.52
C ARG A 89 5.25 14.13 -11.38
N LEU A 90 4.56 13.88 -10.26
CA LEU A 90 4.63 14.71 -9.06
C LEU A 90 6.03 14.66 -8.45
N LEU A 91 6.64 13.47 -8.36
CA LEU A 91 7.99 13.29 -7.83
C LEU A 91 9.02 14.11 -8.62
N ARG A 92 8.97 14.12 -9.97
CA ARG A 92 9.83 14.99 -10.80
C ARG A 92 9.68 16.46 -10.41
N VAL A 93 8.45 16.95 -10.29
CA VAL A 93 8.17 18.35 -9.95
C VAL A 93 8.65 18.69 -8.54
N VAL A 94 8.48 17.80 -7.57
CA VAL A 94 8.99 17.98 -6.19
C VAL A 94 10.52 18.02 -6.19
N PHE A 95 11.21 17.01 -6.73
CA PHE A 95 12.68 16.98 -6.75
C PHE A 95 13.28 18.16 -7.53
N ALA A 96 12.71 18.52 -8.69
CA ALA A 96 13.15 19.67 -9.47
C ALA A 96 12.89 20.99 -8.72
N GLY A 97 11.74 21.12 -8.05
CA GLY A 97 11.41 22.26 -7.19
C GLY A 97 12.37 22.42 -6.01
N CYS A 98 12.81 21.32 -5.39
CA CYS A 98 13.80 21.34 -4.32
C CYS A 98 15.12 21.97 -4.80
N VAL A 99 15.66 21.49 -5.93
CA VAL A 99 16.92 22.02 -6.49
C VAL A 99 16.74 23.44 -7.06
N ALA A 100 15.56 23.78 -7.59
CA ALA A 100 15.24 25.13 -8.04
C ALA A 100 15.23 26.15 -6.88
N LEU A 101 14.84 25.74 -5.68
CA LEU A 101 14.93 26.59 -4.49
C LEU A 101 16.38 26.78 -4.03
N TYR A 102 17.24 25.76 -4.18
CA TYR A 102 18.69 25.90 -3.93
C TYR A 102 19.33 26.86 -4.95
N ALA A 103 18.96 26.73 -6.24
CA ALA A 103 19.38 27.66 -7.29
C ALA A 103 18.90 29.10 -7.05
N ALA A 104 17.67 29.29 -6.56
CA ALA A 104 17.16 30.60 -6.18
C ALA A 104 17.98 31.25 -5.06
N VAL A 105 18.40 30.49 -4.04
CA VAL A 105 19.32 31.00 -3.01
C VAL A 105 20.69 31.32 -3.59
N SER A 106 21.29 30.45 -4.41
CA SER A 106 22.56 30.75 -5.10
C SER A 106 22.51 32.05 -5.91
N ILE A 107 21.40 32.32 -6.61
CA ILE A 107 21.17 33.55 -7.39
C ILE A 107 21.01 34.78 -6.47
N LEU A 108 20.20 34.68 -5.42
CA LEU A 108 19.99 35.78 -4.47
C LEU A 108 21.29 36.13 -3.70
N MET A 109 22.08 35.11 -3.35
CA MET A 109 23.35 35.28 -2.65
C MET A 109 24.40 36.00 -3.53
N LEU A 110 24.43 35.71 -4.84
CA LEU A 110 25.27 36.44 -5.82
C LEU A 110 24.86 37.92 -5.98
N GLY A 111 23.60 38.27 -5.69
CA GLY A 111 23.11 39.65 -5.68
C GLY A 111 23.13 40.33 -4.31
N SER A 112 23.54 39.63 -3.25
CA SER A 112 23.51 40.12 -1.87
C SER A 112 24.74 40.97 -1.54
N PRO A 113 24.60 42.14 -0.87
CA PRO A 113 25.73 42.89 -0.33
C PRO A 113 26.58 42.12 0.69
N ASN A 114 26.00 41.11 1.35
CA ASN A 114 26.69 40.21 2.28
C ASN A 114 27.30 38.98 1.58
N GLY A 115 27.03 38.80 0.28
CA GLY A 115 27.34 37.61 -0.48
C GLY A 115 28.84 37.37 -0.76
N PRO A 116 29.15 36.39 -1.62
CA PRO A 116 30.51 35.93 -1.84
C PRO A 116 31.35 37.02 -2.51
N THR A 117 32.38 37.52 -1.82
CA THR A 117 33.26 38.56 -2.37
C THR A 117 34.50 37.97 -3.05
N GLY A 118 34.97 38.64 -4.11
CA GLY A 118 36.14 38.22 -4.88
C GLY A 118 35.84 37.15 -5.94
N THR A 119 36.75 37.01 -6.91
CA THR A 119 36.53 36.21 -8.12
C THR A 119 36.37 34.71 -7.86
N GLY A 120 37.13 34.15 -6.90
CA GLY A 120 37.09 32.73 -6.55
C GLY A 120 35.72 32.29 -5.99
N PRO A 121 35.25 32.86 -4.87
CA PRO A 121 33.94 32.55 -4.29
C PRO A 121 32.77 32.76 -5.27
N VAL A 122 32.78 33.87 -6.03
CA VAL A 122 31.75 34.13 -7.06
C VAL A 122 31.75 33.05 -8.15
N ALA A 123 32.93 32.70 -8.70
CA ALA A 123 33.04 31.65 -9.70
C ALA A 123 32.61 30.27 -9.17
N TYR A 124 32.85 29.98 -7.89
CA TYR A 124 32.40 28.74 -7.26
C TYR A 124 30.88 28.67 -7.13
N VAL A 125 30.22 29.75 -6.68
CA VAL A 125 28.74 29.77 -6.57
C VAL A 125 28.09 29.71 -7.96
N ILE A 126 28.68 30.34 -8.98
CA ILE A 126 28.25 30.19 -10.38
C ILE A 126 28.41 28.73 -10.86
N PHE A 127 29.51 28.06 -10.52
CA PHE A 127 29.72 26.64 -10.85
C PHE A 127 28.66 25.74 -10.19
N VAL A 128 28.38 25.92 -8.89
CA VAL A 128 27.34 25.15 -8.19
C VAL A 128 25.95 25.45 -8.78
N LEU A 129 25.66 26.70 -9.14
CA LEU A 129 24.42 27.08 -9.82
C LEU A 129 24.26 26.39 -11.18
N VAL A 130 25.31 26.28 -11.99
CA VAL A 130 25.28 25.52 -13.25
C VAL A 130 25.00 24.04 -13.01
N LEU A 131 25.58 23.43 -11.96
CA LEU A 131 25.25 22.05 -11.58
C LEU A 131 23.79 21.90 -11.12
N GLN A 132 23.28 22.83 -10.31
CA GLN A 132 21.87 22.86 -9.87
C GLN A 132 20.92 22.92 -11.08
N VAL A 133 21.19 23.82 -12.04
CA VAL A 133 20.41 23.93 -13.29
C VAL A 133 20.48 22.65 -14.14
N ALA A 134 21.66 22.03 -14.26
CA ALA A 134 21.82 20.76 -14.98
C ALA A 134 21.01 19.62 -14.33
N VAL A 135 20.99 19.54 -12.99
CA VAL A 135 20.20 18.56 -12.24
C VAL A 135 18.69 18.81 -12.39
N ILE A 136 18.23 20.07 -12.41
CA ILE A 136 16.83 20.43 -12.68
C ILE A 136 16.40 19.94 -14.07
N VAL A 137 17.19 20.23 -15.11
CA VAL A 137 16.92 19.79 -16.49
C VAL A 137 16.90 18.25 -16.57
N TRP A 138 17.85 17.57 -15.91
CA TRP A 138 17.89 16.11 -15.86
C TRP A 138 16.65 15.50 -15.18
N LEU A 139 16.19 16.05 -14.06
CA LEU A 139 14.98 15.56 -13.36
C LEU A 139 13.70 15.78 -14.17
N LEU A 140 13.60 16.89 -14.90
CA LEU A 140 12.43 17.21 -15.72
C LEU A 140 12.37 16.31 -16.98
N VAL A 141 13.48 16.19 -17.72
CA VAL A 141 13.51 15.57 -19.06
C VAL A 141 14.06 14.12 -19.05
N GLY A 142 15.04 13.83 -18.20
CA GLY A 142 15.76 12.55 -18.16
C GLY A 142 15.02 11.42 -17.42
N PRO A 143 15.70 10.30 -17.09
CA PRO A 143 15.17 9.30 -16.17
C PRO A 143 15.09 9.85 -14.73
N LEU A 144 14.11 9.39 -13.94
CA LEU A 144 14.18 9.54 -12.48
C LEU A 144 15.26 8.61 -11.91
N PRO A 145 15.80 8.89 -10.71
CA PRO A 145 16.59 7.93 -9.96
C PRO A 145 15.85 6.58 -9.79
N ASP A 146 16.33 5.52 -10.45
CA ASP A 146 15.82 4.14 -10.35
C ASP A 146 16.53 3.32 -9.25
N ARG A 147 17.69 3.79 -8.77
CA ARG A 147 18.59 3.04 -7.87
C ARG A 147 18.90 3.83 -6.61
N LYS A 148 18.93 3.12 -5.48
CA LYS A 148 19.24 3.68 -4.16
C LYS A 148 20.51 4.54 -4.11
N TRP A 149 21.57 4.15 -4.83
CA TRP A 149 22.81 4.92 -4.87
C TRP A 149 22.66 6.30 -5.57
N GLN A 150 21.78 6.43 -6.56
CA GLN A 150 21.53 7.72 -7.22
C GLN A 150 20.79 8.68 -6.28
N VAL A 151 19.84 8.16 -5.49
CA VAL A 151 19.13 8.95 -4.47
C VAL A 151 20.08 9.35 -3.33
N VAL A 152 21.02 8.47 -2.94
CA VAL A 152 22.12 8.83 -2.00
C VAL A 152 23.06 9.88 -2.61
N ALA A 153 23.42 9.78 -3.90
CA ALA A 153 24.22 10.80 -4.57
C ALA A 153 23.49 12.15 -4.66
N PHE A 154 22.17 12.14 -4.87
CA PHE A 154 21.33 13.33 -4.84
C PHE A 154 21.25 13.96 -3.43
N LEU A 155 21.16 13.14 -2.37
CA LEU A 155 21.28 13.59 -0.98
C LEU A 155 22.63 14.29 -0.75
N VAL A 156 23.74 13.65 -1.09
CA VAL A 156 25.09 14.22 -0.91
C VAL A 156 25.27 15.50 -1.74
N PHE A 157 24.75 15.55 -2.97
CA PHE A 157 24.75 16.76 -3.79
C PHE A 157 23.95 17.91 -3.13
N GLY A 158 22.75 17.61 -2.62
CA GLY A 158 21.92 18.59 -1.92
C GLY A 158 22.60 19.13 -0.67
N ASP A 159 23.09 18.24 0.21
CA ASP A 159 23.70 18.61 1.49
C ASP A 159 25.04 19.35 1.31
N VAL A 160 25.97 18.77 0.56
CA VAL A 160 27.31 19.36 0.37
C VAL A 160 27.23 20.60 -0.52
N GLY A 161 26.39 20.61 -1.56
CA GLY A 161 26.22 21.74 -2.46
C GLY A 161 25.49 22.93 -1.84
N LEU A 162 24.51 22.69 -0.95
CA LEU A 162 23.91 23.75 -0.15
C LEU A 162 24.93 24.31 0.86
N ALA A 163 25.59 23.43 1.62
CA ALA A 163 26.59 23.83 2.61
C ALA A 163 27.73 24.66 1.98
N SER A 164 28.29 24.23 0.85
CA SER A 164 29.42 24.90 0.21
C SER A 164 29.07 26.26 -0.41
N VAL A 165 27.78 26.54 -0.67
CA VAL A 165 27.30 27.87 -1.06
C VAL A 165 27.08 28.73 0.18
N ILE A 166 26.25 28.30 1.15
CA ILE A 166 25.89 29.16 2.30
C ILE A 166 27.08 29.51 3.19
N LEU A 167 28.12 28.67 3.23
CA LEU A 167 29.37 28.94 3.97
C LEU A 167 30.28 30.01 3.33
N LEU A 168 29.87 30.59 2.18
CA LEU A 168 30.53 31.72 1.53
C LEU A 168 29.80 33.07 1.72
N ASP A 169 28.66 33.08 2.43
CA ASP A 169 27.95 34.28 2.89
C ASP A 169 28.39 34.63 4.33
N VAL A 170 28.07 35.84 4.79
CA VAL A 170 28.22 36.23 6.20
C VAL A 170 27.40 35.27 7.08
N PRO A 171 27.93 34.76 8.21
CA PRO A 171 27.26 33.73 9.03
C PRO A 171 25.82 34.04 9.44
N THR A 172 25.48 35.31 9.65
CA THR A 172 24.12 35.74 10.01
C THR A 172 23.11 35.58 8.86
N SER A 173 23.54 35.80 7.61
CA SER A 173 22.76 35.46 6.41
C SER A 173 22.72 33.94 6.18
N ALA A 174 23.88 33.28 6.31
CA ALA A 174 24.06 31.86 6.02
C ALA A 174 23.12 30.96 6.81
N LEU A 175 22.82 31.33 8.06
CA LEU A 175 21.89 30.61 8.93
C LEU A 175 20.47 30.51 8.33
N ILE A 176 20.01 31.52 7.57
CA ILE A 176 18.70 31.48 6.88
C ILE A 176 18.68 30.39 5.81
N GLY A 177 19.81 30.16 5.12
CA GLY A 177 19.95 29.09 4.14
C GLY A 177 19.85 27.68 4.75
N THR A 178 20.13 27.52 6.05
CA THR A 178 20.14 26.20 6.70
C THR A 178 18.76 25.54 6.78
N PHE A 179 17.66 26.32 6.79
CA PHE A 179 16.30 25.76 6.77
C PHE A 179 16.02 24.90 5.53
N LEU A 180 16.79 25.05 4.45
CA LEU A 180 16.69 24.22 3.25
C LEU A 180 17.16 22.77 3.49
N PHE A 181 17.99 22.49 4.49
CA PHE A 181 18.30 21.11 4.90
C PHE A 181 17.04 20.35 5.33
N ALA A 182 16.03 21.02 5.92
CA ALA A 182 14.75 20.40 6.28
C ALA A 182 14.05 19.75 5.07
N MET A 183 14.23 20.32 3.88
CA MET A 183 13.68 19.79 2.62
C MET A 183 14.46 18.56 2.14
N THR A 184 15.79 18.58 2.20
CA THR A 184 16.63 17.39 1.95
C THR A 184 16.29 16.25 2.91
N GLY A 185 16.21 16.53 4.21
CA GLY A 185 15.84 15.54 5.23
C GLY A 185 14.44 14.97 5.02
N SER A 186 13.48 15.80 4.59
CA SER A 186 12.13 15.33 4.24
C SER A 186 12.13 14.37 3.05
N MET A 187 13.06 14.52 2.08
CA MET A 187 13.25 13.53 1.01
C MET A 187 13.93 12.25 1.53
N CYS A 188 14.87 12.34 2.49
CA CYS A 188 15.49 11.17 3.12
C CYS A 188 14.46 10.24 3.76
N THR A 189 13.46 10.83 4.43
CA THR A 189 12.36 10.12 5.10
C THR A 189 11.62 9.15 4.16
N PHE A 190 11.20 9.61 2.98
CA PHE A 190 10.44 8.77 2.05
C PHE A 190 11.31 7.73 1.34
N PHE A 191 12.52 8.12 0.91
CA PHE A 191 13.30 7.31 -0.05
C PHE A 191 14.52 6.60 0.51
N LEU A 192 15.13 7.07 1.60
CA LEU A 192 16.44 6.58 2.07
C LEU A 192 16.40 5.91 3.45
N GLY A 193 15.40 6.26 4.27
CA GLY A 193 15.13 5.62 5.56
C GLY A 193 16.02 6.10 6.72
N PRO A 194 15.80 5.56 7.92
CA PRO A 194 16.18 6.22 9.18
C PRO A 194 17.69 6.41 9.36
N LYS A 195 18.52 5.49 8.85
CA LYS A 195 19.99 5.56 8.99
C LYS A 195 20.60 6.72 8.20
N LEU A 196 20.08 6.98 7.00
CA LEU A 196 20.54 8.07 6.14
C LEU A 196 19.91 9.40 6.56
N LEU A 197 18.68 9.39 7.06
CA LEU A 197 18.09 10.56 7.73
C LEU A 197 18.92 11.00 8.94
N VAL A 198 19.35 10.07 9.82
CA VAL A 198 20.23 10.42 10.96
C VAL A 198 21.57 10.97 10.50
N ALA A 199 22.19 10.40 9.45
CA ALA A 199 23.45 10.92 8.89
C ALA A 199 23.29 12.35 8.34
N HIS A 200 22.23 12.61 7.58
CA HIS A 200 21.86 13.93 7.09
C HIS A 200 21.64 14.93 8.25
N LEU A 201 20.85 14.56 9.26
CA LEU A 201 20.58 15.42 10.41
C LEU A 201 21.84 15.75 11.22
N VAL A 202 22.77 14.79 11.37
CA VAL A 202 24.08 15.05 12.00
C VAL A 202 24.89 16.03 11.16
N PHE A 203 24.98 15.86 9.84
CA PHE A 203 25.67 16.78 8.95
C PHE A 203 25.09 18.21 9.03
N ALA A 204 23.77 18.35 8.85
CA ALA A 204 23.10 19.65 8.86
C ALA A 204 23.27 20.38 10.20
N ASN A 205 23.16 19.68 11.33
CA ASN A 205 23.35 20.28 12.65
C ASN A 205 24.82 20.67 12.92
N LEU A 206 25.80 19.94 12.38
CA LEU A 206 27.22 20.36 12.44
C LEU A 206 27.48 21.63 11.62
N VAL A 207 26.84 21.78 10.45
CA VAL A 207 26.92 23.01 9.63
C VAL A 207 26.25 24.19 10.37
N ILE A 208 25.07 24.00 10.95
CA ILE A 208 24.37 25.01 11.76
C ILE A 208 25.23 25.45 12.96
N LEU A 209 25.81 24.50 13.70
CA LEU A 209 26.68 24.78 14.84
C LEU A 209 27.94 25.55 14.42
N TYR A 210 28.56 25.19 13.29
CA TYR A 210 29.70 25.92 12.74
C TYR A 210 29.33 27.37 12.39
N ILE A 211 28.20 27.59 11.72
CA ILE A 211 27.73 28.93 11.34
C ILE A 211 27.46 29.79 12.59
N GLY A 212 26.78 29.25 13.60
CA GLY A 212 26.55 29.97 14.86
C GLY A 212 27.84 30.29 15.63
N ALA A 213 28.78 29.35 15.69
CA ALA A 213 30.09 29.58 16.28
C ALA A 213 30.90 30.63 15.52
N ALA A 214 30.87 30.62 14.18
CA ALA A 214 31.51 31.62 13.35
C ALA A 214 30.91 33.01 13.54
N ALA A 215 29.58 33.13 13.65
CA ALA A 215 28.91 34.40 13.94
C ALA A 215 29.35 35.02 15.29
N TYR A 216 29.50 34.19 16.33
CA TYR A 216 30.01 34.61 17.63
C TYR A 216 31.49 35.02 17.56
N VAL A 217 32.35 34.19 16.96
CA VAL A 217 33.81 34.45 16.85
C VAL A 217 34.12 35.69 16.01
N GLN A 218 33.29 36.00 15.01
CA GLN A 218 33.38 37.22 14.20
C GLN A 218 32.77 38.47 14.89
N GLY A 219 32.19 38.33 16.09
CA GLY A 219 31.58 39.43 16.83
C GLY A 219 30.25 39.93 16.23
N LEU A 220 29.62 39.17 15.34
CA LEU A 220 28.35 39.52 14.69
C LEU A 220 27.14 39.34 15.62
N TRP A 221 27.28 38.46 16.62
CA TRP A 221 26.24 38.09 17.59
C TRP A 221 26.83 37.94 18.99
N GLY A 222 26.03 38.26 20.01
CA GLY A 222 26.34 37.88 21.39
C GLY A 222 26.24 36.36 21.60
N PRO A 223 26.76 35.84 22.71
CA PRO A 223 26.72 34.39 22.99
C PRO A 223 25.27 33.88 23.07
N TRP A 224 24.35 34.68 23.61
CA TRP A 224 22.93 34.32 23.71
C TRP A 224 22.23 34.30 22.36
N ASP A 225 22.53 35.26 21.48
CA ASP A 225 21.94 35.34 20.14
C ASP A 225 22.43 34.16 19.27
N ALA A 226 23.72 33.83 19.34
CA ALA A 226 24.30 32.68 18.65
C ALA A 226 23.72 31.35 19.15
N ILE A 227 23.55 31.17 20.47
CA ILE A 227 22.90 29.99 21.05
C ILE A 227 21.43 29.90 20.59
N ALA A 228 20.67 31.00 20.64
CA ALA A 228 19.28 31.03 20.21
C ALA A 228 19.13 30.72 18.70
N ALA A 229 19.98 31.31 17.86
CA ALA A 229 20.00 31.08 16.42
C ALA A 229 20.28 29.61 16.08
N VAL A 230 21.29 29.00 16.72
CA VAL A 230 21.60 27.57 16.56
C VAL A 230 20.41 26.71 16.99
N LEU A 231 19.84 26.93 18.17
CA LEU A 231 18.71 26.14 18.67
C LEU A 231 17.47 26.22 17.76
N VAL A 232 17.14 27.40 17.24
CA VAL A 232 16.00 27.60 16.33
C VAL A 232 16.26 26.94 14.96
N ALA A 233 17.45 27.14 14.38
CA ALA A 233 17.82 26.52 13.11
C ALA A 233 17.88 24.99 13.19
N SER A 234 18.50 24.45 14.25
CA SER A 234 18.52 23.01 14.55
C SER A 234 17.13 22.43 14.76
N GLY A 235 16.27 23.13 15.51
CA GLY A 235 14.89 22.72 15.79
C GLY A 235 14.02 22.66 14.54
N ALA A 236 14.06 23.69 13.69
CA ALA A 236 13.31 23.72 12.44
C ALA A 236 13.85 22.67 11.43
N THR A 237 15.17 22.59 11.28
CA THR A 237 15.84 21.66 10.35
C THR A 237 15.60 20.20 10.71
N SER A 238 15.62 19.87 12.00
CA SER A 238 15.45 18.49 12.47
C SER A 238 13.98 18.11 12.67
N GLY A 239 13.14 19.06 13.09
CA GLY A 239 11.74 18.82 13.44
C GLY A 239 10.91 18.31 12.27
N VAL A 240 10.95 18.98 11.11
CA VAL A 240 10.11 18.60 9.95
C VAL A 240 10.43 17.19 9.44
N PRO A 241 11.71 16.80 9.20
CA PRO A 241 12.05 15.43 8.83
C PRO A 241 11.68 14.38 9.88
N ILE A 242 11.86 14.67 11.18
CA ILE A 242 11.53 13.74 12.27
C ILE A 242 10.00 13.52 12.35
N PHE A 243 9.20 14.59 12.31
CA PHE A 243 7.74 14.45 12.30
C PHE A 243 7.24 13.73 11.04
N ALA A 244 7.81 14.04 9.87
CA ALA A 244 7.49 13.32 8.63
C ALA A 244 7.86 11.83 8.74
N GLN A 245 8.99 11.49 9.38
CA GLN A 245 9.43 10.11 9.54
C GLN A 245 8.59 9.31 10.54
N ILE A 246 8.10 9.95 11.61
CA ILE A 246 7.13 9.36 12.54
C ILE A 246 5.80 9.12 11.81
N ALA A 247 5.27 10.13 11.12
CA ALA A 247 4.03 10.01 10.34
C ALA A 247 4.12 8.94 9.25
N TRP A 248 5.24 8.87 8.52
CA TRP A 248 5.50 7.84 7.53
C TRP A 248 5.54 6.44 8.16
N SER A 249 6.23 6.26 9.29
CA SER A 249 6.28 4.97 9.99
C SER A 249 4.92 4.53 10.55
N LEU A 250 4.05 5.45 10.95
CA LEU A 250 2.68 5.12 11.37
C LEU A 250 1.82 4.67 10.18
N VAL A 251 1.83 5.42 9.07
CA VAL A 251 1.03 5.10 7.87
C VAL A 251 1.54 3.83 7.18
N SER A 252 2.85 3.62 7.13
CA SER A 252 3.42 2.42 6.52
C SER A 252 3.23 1.17 7.37
N GLU A 253 3.22 1.28 8.70
CA GLU A 253 2.91 0.13 9.56
C GLU A 253 1.43 -0.26 9.47
N ASP A 254 0.48 0.68 9.43
CA ASP A 254 -0.94 0.37 9.18
C ASP A 254 -1.13 -0.36 7.83
N ALA A 255 -0.52 0.17 6.75
CA ALA A 255 -0.53 -0.47 5.45
C ALA A 255 0.11 -1.88 5.46
N ARG A 256 1.14 -2.10 6.29
CA ARG A 256 1.83 -3.40 6.46
C ARG A 256 1.08 -4.35 7.40
N GLN A 257 0.22 -3.83 8.28
CA GLN A 257 -0.67 -4.58 9.16
C GLN A 257 -2.01 -4.95 8.52
N SER A 258 -2.39 -4.29 7.42
CA SER A 258 -3.54 -4.72 6.61
C SER A 258 -3.53 -6.22 6.35
N GLU A 259 -4.57 -6.91 6.83
CA GLU A 259 -4.84 -8.32 6.57
C GLU A 259 -5.61 -8.53 5.26
N VAL A 260 -5.89 -7.46 4.51
CA VAL A 260 -6.83 -7.41 3.39
C VAL A 260 -6.09 -7.10 2.09
N ASP A 261 -6.50 -7.74 0.99
CA ASP A 261 -6.03 -7.42 -0.36
C ASP A 261 -6.73 -6.14 -0.87
N PRO A 262 -5.98 -5.12 -1.33
CA PRO A 262 -6.56 -3.81 -1.66
C PRO A 262 -7.47 -3.82 -2.90
N LEU A 263 -7.29 -4.80 -3.81
CA LEU A 263 -8.11 -4.93 -5.02
C LEU A 263 -9.44 -5.64 -4.71
N THR A 264 -9.37 -6.84 -4.12
CA THR A 264 -10.51 -7.76 -3.97
C THR A 264 -11.27 -7.64 -2.65
N ARG A 265 -10.67 -6.99 -1.64
CA ARG A 265 -11.17 -6.94 -0.25
C ARG A 265 -11.32 -8.29 0.46
N ALA A 266 -10.91 -9.40 -0.17
CA ALA A 266 -10.62 -10.66 0.51
C ALA A 266 -9.44 -10.48 1.48
N LYS A 267 -9.15 -11.48 2.34
CA LYS A 267 -7.89 -11.47 3.09
C LYS A 267 -6.70 -11.50 2.11
N ASN A 268 -5.53 -11.03 2.54
CA ASN A 268 -4.28 -11.28 1.83
C ASN A 268 -3.53 -12.47 2.46
N ARG A 269 -2.36 -12.84 1.93
CA ARG A 269 -1.53 -13.96 2.44
C ARG A 269 -1.22 -13.88 3.95
N ARG A 270 -1.14 -12.69 4.55
CA ARG A 270 -0.97 -12.52 6.02
C ARG A 270 -2.28 -12.76 6.75
N GLY A 271 -3.38 -12.17 6.28
CA GLY A 271 -4.71 -12.37 6.85
C GLY A 271 -5.21 -13.83 6.78
N LEU A 272 -4.76 -14.59 5.77
CA LEU A 272 -4.98 -16.03 5.65
C LEU A 272 -4.33 -16.81 6.79
N GLN A 273 -3.07 -16.50 7.12
CA GLN A 273 -2.32 -17.22 8.16
C GLN A 273 -3.02 -17.09 9.52
N ASN A 274 -3.46 -15.88 9.87
CA ASN A 274 -4.20 -15.62 11.11
C ASN A 274 -5.55 -16.35 11.10
N ALA A 275 -6.30 -16.28 9.99
CA ALA A 275 -7.58 -16.98 9.85
C ALA A 275 -7.46 -18.51 9.91
N ILE A 276 -6.35 -19.10 9.45
CA ILE A 276 -6.06 -20.53 9.60
C ILE A 276 -5.97 -20.92 11.08
N GLU A 277 -5.29 -20.12 11.90
CA GLU A 277 -5.10 -20.40 13.33
C GLU A 277 -6.43 -20.32 14.10
N ASP A 278 -7.24 -19.29 13.85
CA ASP A 278 -8.59 -19.14 14.42
C ASP A 278 -9.52 -20.29 13.98
N LEU A 279 -9.61 -20.57 12.68
CA LEU A 279 -10.51 -21.59 12.14
C LEU A 279 -10.09 -23.00 12.57
N TRP A 280 -8.79 -23.29 12.68
CA TRP A 280 -8.29 -24.56 13.21
C TRP A 280 -8.73 -24.77 14.67
N ALA A 281 -8.61 -23.74 15.51
CA ALA A 281 -9.06 -23.79 16.90
C ALA A 281 -10.58 -23.99 17.02
N VAL A 282 -11.37 -23.29 16.17
CA VAL A 282 -12.84 -23.44 16.12
C VAL A 282 -13.25 -24.84 15.67
N ALA A 283 -12.61 -25.39 14.64
CA ALA A 283 -12.90 -26.72 14.12
C ALA A 283 -12.58 -27.82 15.15
N HIS A 284 -11.37 -27.77 15.74
CA HIS A 284 -10.97 -28.70 16.80
C HIS A 284 -11.92 -28.63 18.02
N GLY A 285 -12.21 -27.42 18.50
CA GLY A 285 -13.06 -27.20 19.67
C GLY A 285 -14.54 -27.59 19.49
N LYS A 286 -15.01 -27.71 18.24
CA LYS A 286 -16.39 -28.12 17.91
C LYS A 286 -16.49 -29.54 17.33
N GLN A 287 -15.36 -30.22 17.08
CA GLN A 287 -15.29 -31.48 16.33
C GLN A 287 -15.93 -31.38 14.94
N LEU A 288 -15.64 -30.27 14.24
CA LEU A 288 -16.02 -30.05 12.84
C LEU A 288 -14.86 -30.41 11.91
N ALA A 289 -15.16 -30.67 10.63
CA ALA A 289 -14.14 -30.79 9.60
C ALA A 289 -13.49 -29.42 9.33
N PHE A 290 -12.22 -29.47 8.92
CA PHE A 290 -11.47 -28.31 8.41
C PHE A 290 -11.13 -28.59 6.95
N ALA A 291 -11.34 -27.64 6.05
CA ALA A 291 -10.97 -27.81 4.64
C ALA A 291 -10.19 -26.61 4.10
N LEU A 292 -9.33 -26.88 3.13
CA LEU A 292 -8.47 -25.91 2.48
C LEU A 292 -8.56 -26.12 0.97
N VAL A 293 -8.89 -25.06 0.23
CA VAL A 293 -9.09 -25.08 -1.22
C VAL A 293 -8.20 -24.02 -1.86
N LEU A 294 -7.28 -24.45 -2.71
CA LEU A 294 -6.53 -23.57 -3.63
C LEU A 294 -7.34 -23.40 -4.92
N VAL A 295 -7.39 -22.18 -5.45
CA VAL A 295 -8.14 -21.81 -6.66
C VAL A 295 -7.30 -20.87 -7.51
N ASP A 296 -7.30 -21.08 -8.82
CA ASP A 296 -6.55 -20.25 -9.78
C ASP A 296 -7.35 -20.07 -11.09
N ILE A 297 -7.25 -18.88 -11.67
CA ILE A 297 -7.99 -18.49 -12.88
C ILE A 297 -7.28 -19.02 -14.14
N ASP A 298 -7.92 -19.99 -14.81
CA ASP A 298 -7.36 -20.67 -15.97
C ASP A 298 -6.99 -19.69 -17.09
N ARG A 299 -5.70 -19.70 -17.47
CA ARG A 299 -5.14 -18.90 -18.58
C ARG A 299 -5.26 -17.38 -18.34
N PHE A 300 -5.29 -16.91 -17.09
CA PHE A 300 -5.40 -15.49 -16.76
C PHE A 300 -4.41 -14.56 -17.49
N LYS A 301 -3.18 -15.00 -17.75
CA LYS A 301 -2.25 -14.25 -18.61
C LYS A 301 -2.84 -13.90 -19.99
N ALA A 302 -3.55 -14.82 -20.65
CA ALA A 302 -4.19 -14.57 -21.94
C ALA A 302 -5.37 -13.58 -21.86
N VAL A 303 -5.95 -13.36 -20.67
CA VAL A 303 -6.91 -12.26 -20.43
C VAL A 303 -6.15 -10.93 -20.44
N ASN A 304 -5.06 -10.83 -19.67
CA ASN A 304 -4.23 -9.61 -19.62
C ASN A 304 -3.66 -9.25 -21.00
N ASP A 305 -3.09 -10.23 -21.72
CA ASP A 305 -2.48 -10.04 -23.04
C ASP A 305 -3.50 -9.61 -24.11
N ARG A 306 -4.81 -9.87 -23.91
CA ARG A 306 -5.88 -9.55 -24.86
C ARG A 306 -6.72 -8.32 -24.49
N TYR A 307 -6.98 -8.09 -23.21
CA TYR A 307 -7.91 -7.07 -22.71
C TYR A 307 -7.24 -5.98 -21.86
N GLY A 308 -5.93 -6.10 -21.58
CA GLY A 308 -5.20 -5.21 -20.68
C GLY A 308 -5.33 -5.60 -19.21
N HIS A 309 -4.43 -5.06 -18.38
CA HIS A 309 -4.39 -5.37 -16.95
C HIS A 309 -5.65 -4.93 -16.21
N ASP A 310 -6.17 -3.73 -16.52
CA ASP A 310 -7.34 -3.13 -15.85
C ASP A 310 -8.59 -4.05 -15.94
N GLN A 311 -8.75 -4.73 -17.07
CA GLN A 311 -9.82 -5.72 -17.28
C GLN A 311 -9.50 -7.10 -16.68
N GLY A 312 -8.22 -7.44 -16.55
CA GLY A 312 -7.77 -8.58 -15.74
C GLY A 312 -8.08 -8.39 -14.25
N ASP A 313 -7.81 -7.20 -13.71
CA ASP A 313 -8.15 -6.85 -12.32
C ASP A 313 -9.66 -6.88 -12.08
N ALA A 314 -10.48 -6.44 -13.03
CA ALA A 314 -11.94 -6.59 -12.96
C ALA A 314 -12.40 -8.06 -12.90
N VAL A 315 -11.72 -8.97 -13.64
CA VAL A 315 -11.98 -10.42 -13.55
C VAL A 315 -11.55 -10.98 -12.20
N ILE A 316 -10.40 -10.55 -11.65
CA ILE A 316 -9.93 -10.98 -10.32
C ILE A 316 -10.95 -10.56 -9.23
N VAL A 317 -11.50 -9.34 -9.30
CA VAL A 317 -12.56 -8.88 -8.38
C VAL A 317 -13.80 -9.76 -8.47
N LEU A 318 -14.33 -10.01 -9.68
CA LEU A 318 -15.53 -10.83 -9.88
C LEU A 318 -15.36 -12.27 -9.34
N VAL A 319 -14.19 -12.87 -9.57
CA VAL A 319 -13.87 -14.21 -9.04
C VAL A 319 -13.78 -14.20 -7.52
N ALA A 320 -13.19 -13.16 -6.92
CA ALA A 320 -13.11 -13.00 -5.47
C ALA A 320 -14.49 -12.80 -4.82
N GLU A 321 -15.34 -11.93 -5.38
CA GLU A 321 -16.71 -11.68 -4.90
C GLU A 321 -17.55 -12.97 -4.91
N ARG A 322 -17.44 -13.77 -5.98
CA ARG A 322 -18.10 -15.08 -6.07
C ARG A 322 -17.55 -16.08 -5.07
N LEU A 323 -16.23 -16.17 -4.89
CA LEU A 323 -15.62 -17.10 -3.95
C LEU A 323 -15.96 -16.74 -2.49
N CYS A 324 -15.95 -15.46 -2.15
CA CYS A 324 -16.46 -14.96 -0.86
C CYS A 324 -17.94 -15.29 -0.65
N SER A 325 -18.78 -15.14 -1.68
CA SER A 325 -20.21 -15.46 -1.61
C SER A 325 -20.49 -16.96 -1.47
N HIS A 326 -19.70 -17.80 -2.16
CA HIS A 326 -19.80 -19.27 -2.13
C HIS A 326 -19.33 -19.86 -0.80
N VAL A 327 -18.23 -19.33 -0.23
CA VAL A 327 -17.75 -19.69 1.11
C VAL A 327 -18.70 -19.21 2.21
N GLY A 328 -19.23 -17.99 2.05
CA GLY A 328 -20.22 -17.40 2.96
C GLY A 328 -19.74 -17.37 4.41
N THR A 329 -20.58 -17.84 5.33
CA THR A 329 -20.25 -17.94 6.77
C THR A 329 -19.48 -19.20 7.15
N SER A 330 -19.14 -20.06 6.18
CA SER A 330 -18.47 -21.35 6.41
C SER A 330 -16.95 -21.23 6.54
N GLY A 331 -16.37 -20.05 6.29
CA GLY A 331 -14.92 -19.89 6.20
C GLY A 331 -14.45 -18.49 5.85
N VAL A 332 -13.20 -18.41 5.38
CA VAL A 332 -12.52 -17.17 4.98
C VAL A 332 -11.84 -17.39 3.63
N VAL A 333 -11.92 -16.38 2.75
CA VAL A 333 -11.23 -16.34 1.46
C VAL A 333 -10.06 -15.36 1.54
N ALA A 334 -8.94 -15.75 0.94
CA ALA A 334 -7.77 -14.90 0.76
C ALA A 334 -7.25 -14.95 -0.67
N ARG A 335 -6.68 -13.84 -1.14
CA ARG A 335 -5.83 -13.78 -2.33
C ARG A 335 -4.39 -13.99 -1.92
N THR A 336 -3.72 -14.97 -2.54
CA THR A 336 -2.34 -15.37 -2.19
C THR A 336 -1.32 -15.03 -3.26
N GLY A 337 -1.74 -14.82 -4.50
CA GLY A 337 -0.89 -14.49 -5.65
C GLY A 337 -1.58 -13.51 -6.61
N GLY A 338 -1.17 -13.52 -7.88
CA GLY A 338 -1.78 -12.67 -8.92
C GLY A 338 -3.23 -13.07 -9.19
N GLU A 339 -3.40 -14.26 -9.75
CA GLU A 339 -4.65 -14.96 -10.04
C GLU A 339 -5.00 -16.08 -9.02
N GLU A 340 -4.18 -16.26 -7.98
CA GLU A 340 -4.30 -17.33 -6.98
C GLU A 340 -5.09 -16.90 -5.73
N PHE A 341 -6.03 -17.76 -5.32
CA PHE A 341 -6.82 -17.64 -4.10
C PHE A 341 -6.73 -18.91 -3.24
N VAL A 342 -6.96 -18.74 -1.93
CA VAL A 342 -7.16 -19.82 -0.98
C VAL A 342 -8.43 -19.57 -0.19
N ALA A 343 -9.31 -20.56 -0.12
CA ALA A 343 -10.42 -20.61 0.83
C ALA A 343 -10.10 -21.60 1.96
N VAL A 344 -10.39 -21.21 3.20
CA VAL A 344 -10.28 -22.06 4.40
C VAL A 344 -11.65 -22.14 5.06
N LEU A 345 -12.11 -23.36 5.31
CA LEU A 345 -13.49 -23.70 5.61
C LEU A 345 -13.59 -24.55 6.88
N VAL A 346 -14.68 -24.39 7.62
CA VAL A 346 -15.02 -25.18 8.83
C VAL A 346 -16.52 -25.50 8.83
N GLY A 347 -16.87 -26.77 8.98
CA GLY A 347 -18.24 -27.25 8.89
C GLY A 347 -18.35 -28.76 8.94
N GLU A 348 -19.50 -29.31 8.56
CA GLU A 348 -19.68 -30.76 8.45
C GLU A 348 -18.93 -31.31 7.24
N THR A 349 -18.34 -32.51 7.35
CA THR A 349 -17.49 -33.11 6.30
C THR A 349 -18.18 -33.14 4.93
N GLU A 350 -19.42 -33.59 4.88
CA GLU A 350 -20.21 -33.68 3.64
C GLU A 350 -20.47 -32.29 3.02
N GLN A 351 -20.76 -31.29 3.85
CA GLN A 351 -20.96 -29.90 3.43
C GLN A 351 -19.66 -29.31 2.84
N LEU A 352 -18.52 -29.57 3.46
CA LEU A 352 -17.23 -29.06 2.96
C LEU A 352 -16.81 -29.75 1.65
N CYS A 353 -17.07 -31.05 1.51
CA CYS A 353 -16.87 -31.76 0.24
C CYS A 353 -17.74 -31.20 -0.89
N ALA A 354 -19.03 -30.93 -0.63
CA ALA A 354 -19.93 -30.33 -1.62
C ALA A 354 -19.46 -28.91 -2.02
N LEU A 355 -19.24 -28.03 -1.03
CA LEU A 355 -18.75 -26.67 -1.28
C LEU A 355 -17.44 -26.65 -2.08
N ALA A 356 -16.51 -27.58 -1.82
CA ALA A 356 -15.26 -27.67 -2.56
C ALA A 356 -15.46 -28.09 -4.03
N LEU A 357 -16.31 -29.10 -4.28
CA LEU A 357 -16.58 -29.60 -5.63
C LEU A 357 -17.30 -28.56 -6.50
N GLU A 358 -18.20 -27.78 -5.91
CA GLU A 358 -18.98 -26.73 -6.60
C GLU A 358 -18.14 -25.53 -7.05
N VAL A 359 -16.94 -25.29 -6.49
CA VAL A 359 -16.11 -24.09 -6.76
C VAL A 359 -15.92 -23.83 -8.25
N SER A 360 -15.53 -24.84 -9.03
CA SER A 360 -15.27 -24.66 -10.46
C SER A 360 -16.49 -24.28 -11.29
N GLU A 361 -17.70 -24.61 -10.81
CA GLU A 361 -18.95 -24.25 -11.47
C GLU A 361 -19.44 -22.88 -10.99
N THR A 362 -19.49 -22.64 -9.67
CA THR A 362 -20.02 -21.39 -9.09
C THR A 362 -19.20 -20.14 -9.45
N LEU A 363 -17.87 -20.25 -9.61
CA LEU A 363 -17.06 -19.09 -10.00
C LEU A 363 -17.16 -18.76 -11.51
N THR A 364 -17.60 -19.71 -12.33
CA THR A 364 -17.56 -19.67 -13.80
C THR A 364 -18.95 -19.33 -14.37
N HIS A 365 -19.12 -18.19 -15.05
CA HIS A 365 -20.41 -17.87 -15.68
C HIS A 365 -20.28 -17.40 -17.15
N ARG A 366 -21.07 -18.03 -18.04
CA ARG A 366 -20.95 -17.80 -19.50
C ARG A 366 -21.43 -16.43 -19.97
N SER A 367 -22.21 -15.72 -19.14
CA SER A 367 -22.70 -14.36 -19.45
C SER A 367 -21.76 -13.24 -18.98
N ASP A 368 -20.57 -13.58 -18.46
CA ASP A 368 -19.62 -12.60 -17.97
C ASP A 368 -19.02 -11.76 -19.12
N PRO A 369 -18.67 -10.47 -18.90
CA PRO A 369 -18.02 -9.64 -19.91
C PRO A 369 -16.71 -10.23 -20.44
N ILE A 370 -16.00 -10.98 -19.59
CA ILE A 370 -14.84 -11.81 -19.94
C ILE A 370 -15.06 -13.16 -19.24
N PRO A 371 -15.57 -14.19 -19.93
CA PRO A 371 -15.80 -15.49 -19.32
C PRO A 371 -14.47 -16.21 -19.09
N VAL A 372 -14.19 -16.50 -17.83
CA VAL A 372 -13.04 -17.31 -17.38
C VAL A 372 -13.52 -18.59 -16.70
N THR A 373 -12.62 -19.56 -16.61
CA THR A 373 -12.80 -20.81 -15.85
C THR A 373 -11.78 -20.86 -14.72
N VAL A 374 -12.01 -21.69 -13.70
CA VAL A 374 -11.05 -21.89 -12.61
C VAL A 374 -10.65 -23.35 -12.46
N SER A 375 -9.39 -23.56 -12.10
CA SER A 375 -8.88 -24.85 -11.60
C SER A 375 -8.75 -24.77 -10.09
N ALA A 376 -9.21 -25.80 -9.38
CA ALA A 376 -9.16 -25.86 -7.94
C ALA A 376 -8.62 -27.19 -7.40
N GLY A 377 -7.98 -27.15 -6.25
CA GLY A 377 -7.49 -28.30 -5.52
C GLY A 377 -7.89 -28.19 -4.05
N ALA A 378 -8.57 -29.20 -3.53
CA ALA A 378 -9.18 -29.17 -2.21
C ALA A 378 -8.72 -30.35 -1.34
N VAL A 379 -8.49 -30.08 -0.06
CA VAL A 379 -8.26 -31.10 0.97
C VAL A 379 -9.24 -30.87 2.12
N VAL A 380 -10.00 -31.91 2.46
CA VAL A 380 -10.89 -31.94 3.64
C VAL A 380 -10.26 -32.82 4.72
N LEU A 381 -10.26 -32.34 5.97
CA LEU A 381 -9.74 -33.03 7.15
C LEU A 381 -10.93 -33.33 8.08
N PRO A 382 -11.53 -34.54 8.04
CA PRO A 382 -12.64 -34.90 8.90
C PRO A 382 -12.25 -34.86 10.38
N PRO A 383 -13.18 -34.55 11.29
CA PRO A 383 -12.87 -34.48 12.72
C PRO A 383 -12.35 -35.83 13.24
N GLY A 384 -11.26 -35.79 14.00
CA GLY A 384 -10.65 -36.98 14.61
C GLY A 384 -9.77 -37.83 13.68
N SER A 385 -9.59 -37.46 12.40
CA SER A 385 -8.62 -38.14 11.52
C SER A 385 -7.18 -38.02 12.05
N ALA A 386 -6.27 -38.86 11.55
CA ALA A 386 -4.88 -38.89 12.01
C ALA A 386 -4.15 -37.55 11.80
N ALA A 387 -4.60 -36.74 10.83
CA ALA A 387 -4.12 -35.40 10.53
C ALA A 387 -4.05 -34.49 11.77
N TRP A 388 -5.11 -34.50 12.59
CA TRP A 388 -5.26 -33.61 13.76
C TRP A 388 -4.15 -33.76 14.80
N LYS A 389 -3.54 -34.95 14.92
CA LYS A 389 -2.44 -35.21 15.86
C LYS A 389 -1.18 -34.39 15.57
N SER A 390 -1.05 -33.84 14.36
CA SER A 390 0.07 -32.96 13.99
C SER A 390 -0.17 -31.47 14.30
N GLY A 391 -1.38 -31.10 14.72
CA GLY A 391 -1.80 -29.70 14.87
C GLY A 391 -1.61 -28.91 13.56
N LEU A 392 -1.33 -27.61 13.67
CA LEU A 392 -1.18 -26.72 12.51
C LEU A 392 -0.14 -27.17 11.48
N LYS A 393 0.81 -28.04 11.83
CA LYS A 393 1.78 -28.60 10.87
C LYS A 393 1.10 -29.36 9.73
N VAL A 394 -0.10 -29.91 9.94
CA VAL A 394 -0.84 -30.59 8.86
C VAL A 394 -1.43 -29.63 7.84
N VAL A 395 -1.70 -28.37 8.21
CA VAL A 395 -2.18 -27.36 7.24
C VAL A 395 -1.12 -27.15 6.15
N ASN A 396 0.17 -27.10 6.53
CA ASN A 396 1.27 -27.04 5.55
C ASN A 396 1.38 -28.30 4.65
N ALA A 397 0.85 -29.45 5.07
CA ALA A 397 0.76 -30.63 4.22
C ALA A 397 -0.48 -30.57 3.31
N ALA A 398 -1.63 -30.20 3.86
CA ALA A 398 -2.88 -29.97 3.12
C ALA A 398 -2.71 -28.92 2.01
N THR A 399 -2.02 -27.80 2.28
CA THR A 399 -1.70 -26.78 1.25
C THR A 399 -0.90 -27.36 0.08
N ARG A 400 0.09 -28.24 0.34
CA ARG A 400 0.88 -28.89 -0.73
C ARG A 400 0.10 -29.94 -1.50
N ALA A 401 -0.81 -30.67 -0.84
CA ALA A 401 -1.71 -31.60 -1.50
C ALA A 401 -2.73 -30.84 -2.38
N ALA A 402 -3.36 -29.80 -1.84
CA ALA A 402 -4.27 -28.90 -2.55
C ALA A 402 -3.59 -28.25 -3.77
N ASP A 403 -2.34 -27.78 -3.65
CA ASP A 403 -1.54 -27.28 -4.77
C ASP A 403 -1.32 -28.36 -5.85
N SER A 404 -0.93 -29.57 -5.45
CA SER A 404 -0.80 -30.71 -6.37
C SER A 404 -2.12 -31.05 -7.08
N HIS A 405 -3.24 -31.00 -6.37
CA HIS A 405 -4.58 -31.21 -6.95
C HIS A 405 -5.00 -30.08 -7.90
N MET A 406 -4.72 -28.83 -7.57
CA MET A 406 -4.97 -27.67 -8.45
C MET A 406 -4.11 -27.76 -9.72
N TYR A 407 -2.84 -28.13 -9.59
CA TYR A 407 -1.95 -28.37 -10.73
C TYR A 407 -2.44 -29.52 -11.62
N ARG A 408 -2.94 -30.61 -11.02
CA ARG A 408 -3.57 -31.74 -11.74
C ARG A 408 -4.90 -31.35 -12.39
N ALA A 409 -5.69 -30.46 -11.80
CA ALA A 409 -6.88 -29.88 -12.41
C ALA A 409 -6.51 -29.09 -13.68
N LYS A 410 -5.53 -28.17 -13.59
CA LYS A 410 -4.97 -27.43 -14.74
C LYS A 410 -4.48 -28.37 -15.83
N SER A 411 -3.63 -29.35 -15.50
CA SER A 411 -3.02 -30.25 -16.49
C SER A 411 -4.02 -31.22 -17.15
N SER A 412 -5.18 -31.45 -16.52
CA SER A 412 -6.28 -32.25 -17.07
C SER A 412 -7.21 -31.47 -18.00
N GLY A 413 -6.87 -30.22 -18.34
CA GLY A 413 -7.64 -29.33 -19.22
C GLY A 413 -8.41 -28.21 -18.50
N GLY A 414 -8.15 -27.99 -17.21
CA GLY A 414 -8.76 -26.92 -16.41
C GLY A 414 -10.25 -27.13 -16.10
N ASN A 415 -10.91 -26.06 -15.63
CA ASN A 415 -12.34 -25.99 -15.28
C ASN A 415 -12.83 -27.16 -14.41
N ARG A 416 -12.19 -27.39 -13.26
CA ARG A 416 -12.60 -28.43 -12.28
C ARG A 416 -11.95 -28.23 -10.91
N THR A 417 -12.62 -28.71 -9.87
CA THR A 417 -11.99 -29.07 -8.59
C THR A 417 -11.46 -30.51 -8.63
N MET A 418 -10.29 -30.76 -8.04
CA MET A 418 -9.90 -32.09 -7.54
C MET A 418 -9.89 -32.08 -6.01
N LEU A 419 -10.45 -33.12 -5.37
CA LEU A 419 -10.67 -33.21 -3.93
C LEU A 419 -9.98 -34.44 -3.32
N GLU A 420 -9.36 -34.28 -2.16
CA GLU A 420 -8.84 -35.33 -1.28
C GLU A 420 -9.44 -35.20 0.13
N THR A 421 -9.46 -36.31 0.90
CA THR A 421 -9.90 -36.35 2.30
C THR A 421 -8.89 -37.16 3.14
N MET A 422 -8.41 -36.61 4.26
CA MET A 422 -7.28 -37.16 5.06
C MET A 422 -7.60 -37.40 6.55
#